data_AF-A0A376YJQ0-F1
#
_entry.id   AF-A0A376YJQ0-F1
#
_cell.length_a   1.000
_cell.length_b   1.000
_cell.length_c   1.000
_cell.angle_alpha   90.00
_cell.angle_beta   90.00
_cell.angle_gamma   90.00
#
_symmetry.space_group_name_H-M   'P 1'
#
loop_
_entity.id
_entity.type
_entity.pdbx_description
1 polymer ?
#
loop_
_entity_poly.entity_id
_entity_poly.type
_entity_poly.pdbx_seq_one_letter_code
_entity_poly.pdbx_strand_id
1 'polypeptide(L)'
;MRDQQKNDDEGTPPEYRIASMLNSCSAQISSLINTIYSIRNNYRKESREAEKHALSMGQAGIVKLAYERKRENNWSVLEAAEFIEAHGGKVPPLMLEQIKADLRAPKINTDDEERQTAVGGPSLEDLDKVARERAANRRADAALWIEQRREEIADIVDTGGYGDVDTEGVSNDPWLEQDLDEDEEEDEEVTRKLYGDDD
;
A
#
# COMPACT_ATOMS: atom_id res chain seq x y z
N MET A 1 -40.26 -55.18 7.45
CA MET A 1 -41.38 -54.76 8.32
C MET A 1 -41.71 -53.32 7.98
N ARG A 2 -42.60 -53.14 7.00
CA ARG A 2 -43.20 -51.86 6.62
C ARG A 2 -44.59 -51.93 7.21
N ASP A 3 -44.77 -51.42 8.42
CA ASP A 3 -46.10 -51.28 9.05
C ASP A 3 -45.93 -50.40 10.29
N GLN A 4 -46.17 -49.10 10.12
CA GLN A 4 -46.79 -48.19 11.09
C GLN A 4 -46.64 -46.76 10.58
N GLN A 5 -47.39 -46.44 9.54
CA GLN A 5 -47.85 -45.09 9.28
C GLN A 5 -49.37 -45.19 9.22
N LYS A 6 -49.95 -45.44 10.39
CA LYS A 6 -51.40 -45.48 10.58
C LYS A 6 -51.82 -44.04 10.88
N ASN A 7 -52.67 -43.53 10.00
CA ASN A 7 -53.48 -42.33 10.12
C ASN A 7 -53.73 -41.86 11.58
N ASP A 8 -52.98 -40.87 12.04
CA ASP A 8 -53.24 -40.15 13.32
C ASP A 8 -53.87 -38.75 13.07
N ASP A 9 -54.49 -38.56 11.90
CA ASP A 9 -55.07 -37.26 11.49
C ASP A 9 -56.60 -37.16 11.67
N GLU A 10 -57.28 -38.22 12.10
CA GLU A 10 -58.75 -38.28 12.10
C GLU A 10 -59.41 -37.95 13.46
N GLY A 11 -58.62 -37.75 14.54
CA GLY A 11 -59.15 -37.46 15.89
C GLY A 11 -58.51 -36.29 16.64
N THR A 12 -57.51 -35.64 16.04
CA THR A 12 -56.71 -34.61 16.71
C THR A 12 -57.39 -33.24 16.57
N PRO A 13 -57.74 -32.55 17.69
CA PRO A 13 -58.32 -31.21 17.64
C PRO A 13 -57.49 -30.28 16.74
N PRO A 14 -58.13 -29.43 15.93
CA PRO A 14 -57.43 -28.59 14.95
C PRO A 14 -56.36 -27.70 15.60
N GLU A 15 -56.60 -27.28 16.85
CA GLU A 15 -55.66 -26.51 17.68
C GLU A 15 -54.33 -27.26 17.92
N TYR A 16 -54.39 -28.57 18.14
CA TYR A 16 -53.20 -29.40 18.39
C TYR A 16 -52.41 -29.68 17.10
N ARG A 17 -53.10 -29.79 15.95
CA ARG A 17 -52.45 -29.88 14.62
C ARG A 17 -51.73 -28.59 14.27
N ILE A 18 -52.34 -27.44 14.52
CA ILE A 18 -51.72 -26.12 14.30
C ILE A 18 -50.50 -25.95 15.21
N ALA A 19 -50.60 -26.32 16.49
CA ALA A 19 -49.47 -26.28 17.41
C ALA A 19 -48.31 -27.21 16.98
N SER A 20 -48.62 -28.41 16.49
CA SER A 20 -47.62 -29.35 15.96
C SER A 20 -46.90 -28.79 14.71
N MET A 21 -47.66 -28.20 13.78
CA MET A 21 -47.08 -27.53 12.60
C MET A 21 -46.21 -26.33 12.98
N LEU A 22 -46.64 -25.51 13.95
CA LEU A 22 -45.86 -24.38 14.46
C LEU A 22 -44.54 -24.84 15.10
N ASN A 23 -44.57 -25.93 15.85
CA ASN A 23 -43.37 -26.49 16.47
C ASN A 23 -42.39 -27.05 15.41
N SER A 24 -42.92 -27.70 14.37
CA SER A 24 -42.14 -28.14 13.20
C SER A 24 -41.52 -26.95 12.44
N CYS A 25 -42.28 -25.87 12.23
CA CYS A 25 -41.75 -24.64 11.62
C CYS A 25 -40.66 -24.00 12.48
N SER A 26 -40.83 -23.95 13.80
CA SER A 26 -39.82 -23.41 14.73
C SER A 26 -38.50 -24.19 14.65
N ALA A 27 -38.58 -25.53 14.59
CA ALA A 27 -37.41 -26.39 14.42
C ALA A 27 -36.72 -26.17 13.06
N GLN A 28 -37.50 -26.02 11.97
CA GLN A 28 -36.96 -25.73 10.64
C GLN A 28 -36.31 -24.35 10.55
N ILE A 29 -36.92 -23.33 11.17
CA ILE A 29 -36.35 -21.97 11.26
C ILE A 29 -35.03 -22.01 12.02
N SER A 30 -34.96 -22.72 13.14
CA SER A 30 -33.73 -22.88 13.91
C SER A 30 -32.63 -23.58 13.12
N SER A 31 -32.98 -24.61 12.34
CA SER A 31 -32.05 -25.28 11.43
C SER A 31 -31.56 -24.35 10.31
N LEU A 32 -32.46 -23.57 9.70
CA LEU A 32 -32.14 -22.57 8.68
C LEU A 32 -31.19 -21.50 9.22
N ILE A 33 -31.43 -21.00 10.43
CA ILE A 33 -30.58 -20.02 11.09
C ILE A 33 -29.16 -20.58 11.26
N ASN A 34 -29.01 -21.80 11.77
CA ASN A 34 -27.71 -22.45 11.92
C ASN A 34 -26.98 -22.65 10.57
N THR A 35 -27.72 -23.03 9.53
CA THR A 35 -27.16 -23.16 8.18
C THR A 35 -26.71 -21.80 7.62
N ILE A 36 -27.50 -20.74 7.79
CA ILE A 36 -27.13 -19.37 7.36
C ILE A 36 -25.88 -18.88 8.11
N TYR A 37 -25.77 -19.13 9.41
CA TYR A 37 -24.58 -18.79 10.18
C TYR A 37 -23.34 -19.55 9.70
N SER A 38 -23.48 -20.85 9.40
CA SER A 38 -22.41 -21.67 8.83
C SER A 38 -21.97 -21.15 7.46
N ILE A 39 -22.92 -20.85 6.56
CA ILE A 39 -22.64 -20.27 5.24
C ILE A 39 -21.91 -18.93 5.37
N ARG A 40 -22.39 -18.03 6.24
CA ARG A 40 -21.74 -16.72 6.47
C ARG A 40 -20.30 -16.88 6.96
N ASN A 41 -20.07 -17.81 7.89
CA ASN A 41 -18.74 -18.04 8.43
C ASN A 41 -17.80 -18.65 7.38
N ASN A 42 -18.30 -19.63 6.60
CA ASN A 42 -17.55 -20.23 5.51
C ASN A 42 -17.23 -19.22 4.42
N TYR A 43 -18.17 -18.37 4.03
CA TYR A 43 -17.93 -17.31 3.04
C TYR A 43 -16.87 -16.31 3.49
N ARG A 44 -16.89 -15.89 4.77
CA ARG A 44 -15.84 -15.03 5.33
C ARG A 44 -14.47 -15.72 5.33
N LYS A 45 -14.43 -17.01 5.65
CA LYS A 45 -13.20 -17.79 5.61
C LYS A 45 -12.67 -17.94 4.19
N GLU A 46 -13.54 -18.29 3.25
CA GLU A 46 -13.23 -18.44 1.83
C GLU A 46 -12.77 -17.12 1.20
N SER A 47 -13.42 -16.00 1.53
CA SER A 47 -12.98 -14.66 1.09
C SER A 47 -11.57 -14.33 1.58
N ARG A 48 -11.24 -14.65 2.84
CA ARG A 48 -9.88 -14.47 3.37
C ARG A 48 -8.87 -15.40 2.71
N GLU A 49 -9.27 -16.64 2.41
CA GLU A 49 -8.41 -17.60 1.71
C GLU A 49 -8.19 -17.21 0.25
N ALA A 50 -9.20 -16.69 -0.44
CA ALA A 50 -9.12 -16.17 -1.79
C ALA A 50 -8.22 -14.92 -1.86
N GLU A 51 -8.35 -13.99 -0.90
CA GLU A 51 -7.47 -12.82 -0.81
C GLU A 51 -6.02 -13.24 -0.55
N LYS A 52 -5.77 -14.18 0.37
CA LYS A 52 -4.44 -14.75 0.59
C LYS A 52 -3.89 -15.45 -0.65
N HIS A 53 -4.73 -16.16 -1.40
CA HIS A 53 -4.33 -16.85 -2.62
C HIS A 53 -4.00 -15.86 -3.73
N ALA A 54 -4.78 -14.79 -3.88
CA ALA A 54 -4.49 -13.69 -4.81
C ALA A 54 -3.18 -12.98 -4.45
N LEU A 55 -2.96 -12.71 -3.17
CA LEU A 55 -1.69 -12.14 -2.68
C LEU A 55 -0.53 -13.09 -3.00
N SER A 56 -0.67 -14.38 -2.67
CA SER A 56 0.33 -15.41 -2.95
C SER A 56 0.65 -15.55 -4.44
N MET A 57 -0.35 -15.48 -5.32
CA MET A 57 -0.15 -15.50 -6.77
C MET A 57 0.56 -14.24 -7.27
N GLY A 58 0.19 -13.05 -6.79
CA GLY A 58 0.90 -11.81 -7.11
C GLY A 58 2.37 -11.84 -6.68
N GLN A 59 2.62 -12.37 -5.48
CA GLN A 59 3.96 -12.56 -4.92
C GLN A 59 4.78 -13.55 -5.74
N ALA A 60 4.20 -14.68 -6.14
CA ALA A 60 4.86 -15.67 -6.99
C ALA A 60 5.22 -15.11 -8.38
N GLY A 61 4.37 -14.23 -8.94
CA GLY A 61 4.66 -13.53 -10.20
C GLY A 61 5.87 -12.60 -10.10
N ILE A 62 5.94 -11.80 -9.03
CA ILE A 62 7.05 -10.87 -8.77
C ILE A 62 8.37 -11.63 -8.60
N VAL A 63 8.35 -12.72 -7.83
CA VAL A 63 9.54 -13.56 -7.62
C VAL A 63 10.02 -14.18 -8.94
N LYS A 64 9.11 -14.69 -9.79
CA LYS A 64 9.48 -15.23 -11.10
C LYS A 64 10.13 -14.17 -11.98
N LEU A 65 9.56 -12.97 -12.03
CA LEU A 65 10.11 -11.84 -12.78
C LEU A 65 11.51 -11.46 -12.28
N ALA A 66 11.73 -11.50 -10.97
CA ALA A 66 13.04 -11.23 -10.38
C ALA A 66 14.09 -12.28 -10.80
N TYR A 67 13.72 -13.56 -10.87
CA TYR A 67 14.61 -14.61 -11.38
C TYR A 67 14.90 -14.46 -12.88
N GLU A 68 13.90 -14.08 -13.67
CA GLU A 68 14.07 -13.81 -15.11
C GLU A 68 15.02 -12.63 -15.34
N ARG A 69 14.80 -11.51 -14.65
CA ARG A 69 15.69 -10.34 -14.71
C ARG A 69 17.09 -10.61 -14.18
N LYS A 70 17.22 -11.43 -13.14
CA LYS A 70 18.51 -11.90 -12.64
C LYS A 70 19.29 -12.66 -13.73
N ARG A 71 18.61 -13.50 -14.51
CA ARG A 71 19.23 -14.26 -15.60
C ARG A 71 19.57 -13.40 -16.81
N GLU A 72 18.73 -12.41 -17.14
CA GLU A 72 18.92 -11.54 -18.30
C GLU A 72 19.99 -10.47 -18.08
N ASN A 73 20.02 -9.87 -16.89
CA ASN A 73 20.93 -8.76 -16.57
C ASN A 73 22.14 -9.16 -15.71
N ASN A 74 22.30 -10.46 -15.40
CA ASN A 74 23.32 -10.98 -14.47
C ASN A 74 23.31 -10.27 -13.10
N TRP A 75 22.14 -9.90 -12.59
CA TRP A 75 22.04 -9.20 -11.30
C TRP A 75 22.58 -10.04 -10.15
N SER A 76 23.14 -9.34 -9.17
CA SER A 76 23.51 -9.92 -7.88
C SER A 76 22.28 -10.48 -7.16
N VAL A 77 22.49 -11.45 -6.27
CA VAL A 77 21.42 -11.98 -5.41
C VAL A 77 20.81 -10.87 -4.56
N LEU A 78 21.63 -9.89 -4.15
CA LEU A 78 21.20 -8.70 -3.41
C LEU A 78 20.26 -7.80 -4.23
N GLU A 79 20.65 -7.46 -5.46
CA GLU A 79 19.86 -6.61 -6.36
C GLU A 79 18.53 -7.27 -6.74
N ALA A 80 18.53 -8.59 -6.95
CA ALA A 80 17.31 -9.34 -7.21
C ALA A 80 16.38 -9.37 -5.98
N ALA A 81 16.92 -9.38 -4.75
CA ALA A 81 16.14 -9.29 -3.54
C ALA A 81 15.57 -7.89 -3.31
N GLU A 82 16.36 -6.85 -3.53
CA GLU A 82 15.92 -5.46 -3.48
C GLU A 82 14.79 -5.20 -4.49
N PHE A 83 14.91 -5.77 -5.69
CA PHE A 83 13.85 -5.70 -6.70
C PHE A 83 12.55 -6.35 -6.21
N ILE A 84 12.62 -7.50 -5.54
CA ILE A 84 11.44 -8.17 -4.98
C ILE A 84 10.81 -7.30 -3.88
N GLU A 85 11.61 -6.73 -2.98
CA GLU A 85 11.11 -5.88 -1.88
C GLU A 85 10.51 -4.57 -2.39
N ALA A 86 11.14 -3.93 -3.38
CA ALA A 86 10.64 -2.70 -4.02
C ALA A 86 9.27 -2.90 -4.68
N HIS A 87 8.96 -4.12 -5.13
CA HIS A 87 7.66 -4.47 -5.71
C HIS A 87 6.66 -5.01 -4.66
N GLY A 88 6.97 -4.86 -3.37
CA GLY A 88 6.14 -5.33 -2.26
C GLY A 88 6.17 -6.85 -2.07
N GLY A 89 7.13 -7.54 -2.69
CA GLY A 89 7.33 -8.97 -2.64
C GLY A 89 8.10 -9.44 -1.42
N LYS A 90 7.81 -10.63 -0.90
CA LYS A 90 8.65 -11.30 0.09
C LYS A 90 9.78 -12.05 -0.61
N VAL A 91 11.02 -11.76 -0.22
CA VAL A 91 12.20 -12.43 -0.77
C VAL A 91 12.19 -13.93 -0.44
N PRO A 92 12.45 -14.81 -1.43
CA PRO A 92 12.56 -16.26 -1.21
C PRO A 92 13.63 -16.64 -0.16
N PRO A 93 13.37 -17.65 0.70
CA PRO A 93 14.29 -18.04 1.77
C PRO A 93 15.70 -18.41 1.28
N LEU A 94 15.80 -19.04 0.12
CA LEU A 94 17.06 -19.45 -0.49
C LEU A 94 17.92 -18.24 -0.93
N MET A 95 17.29 -17.16 -1.40
CA MET A 95 17.99 -15.92 -1.71
C MET A 95 18.50 -15.23 -0.44
N LEU A 96 17.69 -15.20 0.62
CA LEU A 96 18.11 -14.65 1.92
C LEU A 96 19.29 -15.41 2.53
N GLU A 97 19.33 -16.73 2.38
CA GLU A 97 20.45 -17.54 2.86
C GLU A 97 21.73 -17.28 2.07
N GLN A 98 21.62 -17.13 0.74
CA GLN A 98 22.74 -16.72 -0.12
C GLN A 98 23.24 -15.31 0.25
N ILE A 99 22.35 -14.35 0.49
CA ILE A 99 22.71 -13.00 0.92
C ILE A 99 23.43 -13.03 2.28
N LYS A 100 22.93 -13.83 3.23
CA LYS A 100 23.60 -14.02 4.53
C LYS A 100 24.98 -14.66 4.39
N ALA A 101 25.13 -15.62 3.47
CA ALA A 101 26.42 -16.23 3.18
C ALA A 101 27.40 -15.24 2.55
N ASP A 102 26.95 -14.44 1.58
CA ASP A 102 27.74 -13.40 0.92
C ASP A 102 28.10 -12.25 1.89
N LEU A 103 27.22 -11.88 2.82
CA LEU A 103 27.52 -10.91 3.89
C LEU A 103 28.51 -11.46 4.93
N ARG A 104 28.43 -12.77 5.21
CA ARG A 104 29.28 -13.43 6.22
C ARG A 104 30.69 -13.70 5.69
N ALA A 105 30.81 -13.98 4.41
CA ALA A 105 32.08 -14.10 3.71
C ALA A 105 32.00 -13.18 2.49
N PRO A 106 32.22 -11.86 2.67
CA PRO A 106 32.32 -10.96 1.53
C PRO A 106 33.39 -11.56 0.62
N LYS A 107 32.99 -11.91 -0.61
CA LYS A 107 33.96 -12.32 -1.61
C LYS A 107 34.95 -11.19 -1.72
N ILE A 108 36.16 -11.41 -1.23
CA ILE A 108 37.30 -10.56 -1.54
C ILE A 108 37.44 -10.72 -3.04
N ASN A 109 36.91 -9.78 -3.81
CA ASN A 109 37.23 -9.65 -5.22
C ASN A 109 38.73 -9.33 -5.26
N THR A 110 39.57 -10.37 -5.25
CA THR A 110 41.01 -10.25 -5.48
C THR A 110 41.33 -9.75 -6.90
N ASP A 111 40.32 -9.55 -7.74
CA ASP A 111 40.49 -9.00 -9.09
C ASP A 111 40.34 -7.46 -9.17
N ASP A 112 39.96 -6.79 -8.07
CA ASP A 112 39.77 -5.33 -8.05
C ASP A 112 40.82 -4.54 -7.26
N GLU A 113 41.67 -5.18 -6.44
CA GLU A 113 42.75 -4.45 -5.76
C GLU A 113 43.92 -4.10 -6.70
N GLU A 114 44.18 -4.89 -7.74
CA GLU A 114 45.20 -4.57 -8.76
C GLU A 114 44.69 -3.68 -9.91
N ARG A 115 43.37 -3.49 -10.04
CA ARG A 115 42.78 -2.62 -11.06
C ARG A 115 42.38 -1.23 -10.56
N GLN A 116 42.29 -1.01 -9.25
CA GLN A 116 41.95 0.31 -8.69
C GLN A 116 43.12 1.30 -8.62
N THR A 117 44.34 0.90 -8.99
CA THR A 117 45.46 1.83 -9.21
C THR A 117 45.99 1.83 -10.65
N ALA A 118 45.19 1.35 -11.61
CA ALA A 118 45.52 1.40 -13.03
C ALA A 118 45.36 2.82 -13.59
N VAL A 119 46.41 3.65 -13.48
CA VAL A 119 46.92 4.65 -14.46
C VAL A 119 45.88 5.31 -15.39
N GLY A 120 44.73 5.72 -14.86
CA GLY A 120 43.64 6.26 -15.69
C GLY A 120 42.36 6.65 -14.93
N GLY A 121 42.41 6.72 -13.60
CA GLY A 121 41.35 7.36 -12.82
C GLY A 121 41.28 8.85 -13.18
N PRO A 122 40.08 9.46 -13.31
CA PRO A 122 39.95 10.89 -13.53
C PRO A 122 40.75 11.63 -12.47
N SER A 123 41.52 12.64 -12.88
CA SER A 123 42.31 13.42 -11.93
C SER A 123 41.38 14.06 -10.88
N LEU A 124 41.93 14.43 -9.72
CA LEU A 124 41.15 15.13 -8.69
C LEU A 124 40.46 16.39 -9.26
N GLU A 125 41.09 17.01 -10.26
CA GLU A 125 40.59 18.18 -10.99
C GLU A 125 39.42 17.84 -11.93
N ASP A 126 39.43 16.66 -12.57
CA ASP A 126 38.31 16.17 -13.38
C ASP A 126 37.10 15.81 -12.52
N LEU A 127 37.33 15.23 -11.34
CA LEU A 127 36.27 14.93 -10.36
C LEU A 127 35.63 16.21 -9.82
N ASP A 128 36.43 17.23 -9.50
CA ASP A 128 35.94 18.52 -9.03
C ASP A 128 35.16 19.26 -10.14
N LYS A 129 35.64 19.19 -11.38
CA LYS A 129 34.93 19.74 -12.55
C LYS A 129 33.56 19.07 -12.74
N VAL A 130 33.49 17.74 -12.70
CA VAL A 130 32.24 16.98 -12.83
C VAL A 130 31.31 17.23 -11.62
N ALA A 131 31.84 17.39 -10.42
CA ALA A 131 31.05 17.73 -9.23
C ALA A 131 30.43 19.13 -9.35
N ARG A 132 31.19 20.12 -9.85
CA ARG A 132 30.68 21.46 -10.13
C ARG A 132 29.63 21.47 -11.24
N GLU A 133 29.85 20.74 -12.33
CA GLU A 133 28.87 20.59 -13.41
C GLU A 133 27.57 19.92 -12.93
N ARG A 134 27.67 18.85 -12.13
CA ARG A 134 26.47 18.23 -11.51
C ARG A 134 25.78 19.14 -10.50
N ALA A 135 26.53 19.95 -9.74
CA ALA A 135 25.94 20.92 -8.83
C ALA A 135 25.23 22.05 -9.60
N ALA A 136 25.78 22.49 -10.73
CA ALA A 136 25.16 23.47 -11.62
C ALA A 136 23.89 22.90 -12.27
N ASN A 137 23.93 21.67 -12.80
CA ASN A 137 22.75 21.03 -13.38
C ASN A 137 21.65 20.81 -12.34
N ARG A 138 21.98 20.34 -11.13
CA ARG A 138 20.99 20.22 -10.05
C ARG A 138 20.37 21.56 -9.67
N ARG A 139 21.13 22.66 -9.71
CA ARG A 139 20.59 24.01 -9.48
C ARG A 139 19.70 24.48 -10.63
N ALA A 140 20.05 24.16 -11.87
CA ALA A 140 19.23 24.46 -13.04
C ALA A 140 17.92 23.64 -13.02
N ASP A 141 18.00 22.35 -12.75
CA ASP A 141 16.84 21.46 -12.60
C ASP A 141 15.95 21.89 -11.44
N ALA A 142 16.53 22.27 -10.30
CA ALA A 142 15.78 22.80 -9.17
C ALA A 142 15.12 24.15 -9.48
N ALA A 143 15.80 25.04 -10.22
CA ALA A 143 15.22 26.31 -10.64
C ALA A 143 14.04 26.11 -11.60
N LEU A 144 14.19 25.24 -12.60
CA LEU A 144 13.12 24.86 -13.52
C LEU A 144 11.95 24.19 -12.80
N TRP A 145 12.23 23.34 -11.80
CA TRP A 145 11.20 22.71 -10.98
C TRP A 145 10.43 23.73 -10.13
N ILE A 146 11.13 24.69 -9.52
CA ILE A 146 10.49 25.78 -8.77
C ILE A 146 9.62 26.64 -9.69
N GLU A 147 10.11 26.97 -10.89
CA GLU A 147 9.37 27.77 -11.87
C GLU A 147 8.11 27.05 -12.34
N GLN A 148 8.23 25.76 -12.68
CA GLN A 148 7.08 24.92 -13.03
C GLN A 148 6.05 24.84 -11.89
N ARG A 149 6.51 24.66 -10.64
CA ARG A 149 5.62 24.63 -9.48
C ARG A 149 4.93 25.96 -9.23
N ARG A 150 5.60 27.09 -9.49
CA ARG A 150 4.99 28.41 -9.38
C ARG A 150 3.91 28.61 -10.42
N GLU A 151 4.11 28.13 -11.66
CA GLU A 151 3.09 28.16 -12.71
C GLU A 151 1.89 27.27 -12.34
N GLU A 152 2.13 26.04 -11.89
CA GLU A 152 1.06 25.13 -11.42
C GLU A 152 0.25 25.75 -10.26
N ILE A 153 0.92 26.37 -9.29
CA ILE A 153 0.25 27.04 -8.17
C ILE A 153 -0.53 28.26 -8.65
N ALA A 154 0.02 29.08 -9.55
CA ALA A 154 -0.68 30.23 -10.10
C ALA A 154 -1.96 29.80 -10.83
N ASP A 155 -1.89 28.76 -11.65
CA ASP A 155 -3.07 28.20 -12.32
C ASP A 155 -4.14 27.72 -11.33
N ILE A 156 -3.74 27.05 -10.24
CA ILE A 156 -4.67 26.61 -9.18
C ILE A 156 -5.29 27.80 -8.46
N VAL A 157 -4.49 28.82 -8.14
CA VAL A 157 -4.93 30.03 -7.44
C VAL A 157 -5.91 30.82 -8.30
N ASP A 158 -5.60 31.01 -9.58
CA ASP A 158 -6.44 31.75 -10.54
C ASP A 158 -7.74 30.98 -10.87
N THR A 159 -7.68 29.65 -11.00
CA THR A 159 -8.88 28.84 -11.30
C THR A 159 -9.76 28.60 -10.07
N GLY A 160 -9.17 28.53 -8.89
CA GLY A 160 -9.84 28.21 -7.64
C GLY A 160 -10.31 29.42 -6.83
N GLY A 161 -9.87 30.63 -7.17
CA GLY A 161 -10.19 31.85 -6.42
C GLY A 161 -9.56 31.88 -5.02
N TYR A 162 -8.42 31.20 -4.86
CA TYR A 162 -7.70 31.08 -3.57
C TYR A 162 -6.68 32.21 -3.35
N GLY A 163 -6.61 33.18 -4.26
CA GLY A 163 -5.69 34.32 -4.16
C GLY A 163 -6.31 35.48 -3.39
N ASP A 164 -5.72 36.66 -3.57
CA ASP A 164 -6.23 37.91 -3.00
C ASP A 164 -7.66 38.24 -3.49
N VAL A 165 -8.02 37.73 -4.67
CA VAL A 165 -9.30 37.95 -5.33
C VAL A 165 -9.88 36.60 -5.76
N ASP A 166 -11.17 36.41 -5.50
CA ASP A 166 -11.91 35.23 -5.93
C ASP A 166 -12.23 35.24 -7.44
N THR A 167 -12.87 34.18 -7.94
CA THR A 167 -13.27 34.06 -9.35
C THR A 167 -14.33 35.10 -9.78
N GLU A 168 -14.97 35.78 -8.84
CA GLU A 168 -16.01 36.79 -9.07
C GLU A 168 -15.46 38.23 -8.97
N GLY A 169 -14.19 38.41 -8.65
CA GLY A 169 -13.56 39.72 -8.50
C GLY A 169 -13.71 40.34 -7.11
N VAL A 170 -14.16 39.58 -6.12
CA VAL A 170 -14.31 40.00 -4.72
C VAL A 170 -13.02 39.70 -3.96
N SER A 171 -12.56 40.65 -3.14
CA SER A 171 -11.37 40.45 -2.30
C SER A 171 -11.65 39.41 -1.21
N ASN A 172 -10.68 38.51 -1.02
CA ASN A 172 -10.70 37.48 0.01
C ASN A 172 -10.17 37.97 1.36
N ASP A 173 -9.76 39.24 1.47
CA ASP A 173 -9.25 39.85 2.71
C ASP A 173 -10.18 39.67 3.92
N PRO A 174 -11.53 39.81 3.81
CA PRO A 174 -12.42 39.64 4.96
C PRO A 174 -12.48 38.20 5.51
N TRP A 175 -12.13 37.21 4.69
CA TRP A 175 -12.03 35.80 5.12
C TRP A 175 -10.69 35.49 5.80
N LEU A 176 -9.63 36.21 5.42
CA LEU A 176 -8.30 36.10 6.03
C LEU A 176 -8.23 36.80 7.40
N GLU A 177 -9.02 37.86 7.60
CA GLU A 177 -9.11 38.61 8.86
C GLU A 177 -10.17 38.04 9.83
N GLN A 178 -10.75 36.87 9.53
CA GLN A 178 -11.72 36.26 10.44
C GLN A 178 -11.00 35.77 11.70
N ASP A 179 -11.26 36.42 12.83
CA ASP A 179 -10.88 35.92 14.15
C ASP A 179 -11.46 34.51 14.34
N LEU A 180 -10.66 33.57 14.83
CA LEU A 180 -11.12 32.24 15.23
C LEU A 180 -12.24 32.38 16.27
N ASP A 181 -13.26 31.53 16.20
CA ASP A 181 -14.32 31.49 17.21
C ASP A 181 -13.68 31.23 18.60
N GLU A 182 -14.24 31.76 19.70
CA GLU A 182 -13.67 31.66 21.07
C GLU A 182 -13.42 30.20 21.54
N ASP A 183 -13.95 29.22 20.82
CA ASP A 183 -13.89 27.79 21.09
C ASP A 183 -12.95 27.01 20.13
N GLU A 184 -12.36 27.68 19.14
CA GLU A 184 -11.45 27.07 18.15
C GLU A 184 -10.00 27.39 18.53
N GLU A 185 -9.37 26.49 19.30
CA GLU A 185 -7.94 26.59 19.64
C GLU A 185 -7.10 26.31 18.37
N GLU A 186 -6.14 27.18 18.07
CA GLU A 186 -5.13 26.92 17.05
C GLU A 186 -4.46 25.56 17.35
N ASP A 187 -4.50 24.63 16.39
CA ASP A 187 -3.78 23.36 16.52
C ASP A 187 -2.27 23.63 16.33
N GLU A 188 -1.69 24.26 17.35
CA GLU A 188 -0.27 24.60 17.43
C GLU A 188 0.62 23.36 17.27
N GLU A 189 0.11 22.16 17.58
CA GLU A 189 0.83 20.90 17.40
C GLU A 189 0.96 20.54 15.91
N VAL A 190 -0.09 20.75 15.12
CA VAL A 190 -0.07 20.56 13.66
C VAL A 190 0.77 21.63 12.97
N THR A 191 0.60 22.90 13.34
CA THR A 191 1.37 24.01 12.74
C THR A 191 2.87 23.83 12.98
N ARG A 192 3.25 23.47 14.21
CA ARG A 192 4.65 23.17 14.58
C ARG A 192 5.21 21.96 13.84
N LYS A 193 4.39 20.96 13.55
CA LYS A 193 4.81 19.78 12.77
C LYS A 193 5.04 20.09 11.29
N LEU A 194 4.27 21.03 10.72
CA LEU A 194 4.38 21.39 9.31
C LEU A 194 5.52 22.39 9.04
N TYR A 195 5.66 23.40 9.90
CA TYR A 195 6.54 24.54 9.66
C TYR A 195 7.78 24.57 10.58
N GLY A 196 7.81 23.77 11.66
CA GLY A 196 8.88 23.78 12.65
C GLY A 196 8.72 24.88 13.71
N ASP A 197 9.50 24.80 14.79
CA ASP A 197 9.60 25.85 15.83
C ASP A 197 10.54 26.97 15.32
N ASP A 198 10.10 27.81 14.39
CA ASP A 198 10.85 29.03 14.02
C ASP A 198 9.92 30.26 13.94
N ASP A 199 10.40 31.36 14.53
CA ASP A 199 9.83 32.72 14.67
C ASP A 199 9.04 33.27 13.46
#